data_AF-I7LL14-F1
#
_entry.id   AF-I7LL14-F1
#
_cell.length_a   1.000
_cell.length_b   1.000
_cell.length_c   1.000
_cell.angle_alpha   90.00
_cell.angle_beta   90.00
_cell.angle_gamma   90.00
#
_symmetry.space_group_name_H-M   'P 1'
#
loop_
_entity.id
_entity.type
_entity.pdbx_description
1 polymer ?
#
loop_
_entity_poly.entity_id
_entity_poly.type
_entity_poly.pdbx_seq_one_letter_code
_entity_poly.pdbx_strand_id
1 'polypeptide(L)'
;MSIKCDHTRKIISQIIYYNRVMLSRRIFETEFAEALQEELDRQDMTARELADLAGIPPATLYKLTSGKTDPRLSTVRKIVNALEPREKSFIAAIAARFLLDELDNRDITVGNRKYRIRGYSADSLEECIIAAVRADKEGALGIICAPILAPIVEKIVDCPVAIIKPHQKTLIEAIETIARRV
;
A
#
# COMPACT_ATOMS: atom_id res chain seq x y z
N MET A 1 22.04 20.21 -15.11
CA MET A 1 20.77 20.88 -14.77
C MET A 1 19.60 19.99 -15.20
N SER A 2 19.24 18.97 -14.41
CA SER A 2 18.09 18.07 -14.73
C SER A 2 17.45 17.38 -13.53
N ILE A 3 17.91 17.65 -12.30
CA ILE A 3 17.49 16.88 -11.10
C ILE A 3 16.25 17.48 -10.42
N LYS A 4 15.89 18.75 -10.69
CA LYS A 4 14.73 19.42 -10.07
C LYS A 4 13.36 18.97 -10.59
N CYS A 5 13.27 18.32 -11.76
CA CYS A 5 11.99 17.99 -12.41
C CYS A 5 11.34 16.68 -11.88
N ASP A 6 12.09 15.85 -11.15
CA ASP A 6 11.64 14.52 -10.71
C ASP A 6 10.99 14.55 -9.31
N HIS A 7 11.46 15.46 -8.45
CA HIS A 7 10.96 15.59 -7.08
C HIS A 7 9.57 16.25 -7.05
N THR A 8 9.34 17.26 -7.89
CA THR A 8 8.03 17.91 -8.04
C THR A 8 6.99 16.95 -8.62
N ARG A 9 7.38 16.06 -9.55
CA ARG A 9 6.48 15.01 -10.07
C ARG A 9 6.09 13.99 -8.99
N LYS A 10 7.03 13.58 -8.13
CA LYS A 10 6.74 12.71 -6.99
C LYS A 10 5.77 13.37 -6.00
N ILE A 11 5.98 14.64 -5.64
CA ILE A 11 5.10 15.37 -4.70
C ILE A 11 3.71 15.58 -5.30
N ILE A 12 3.61 15.94 -6.58
CA ILE A 12 2.33 16.10 -7.28
C ILE A 12 1.60 14.75 -7.36
N SER A 13 2.30 13.66 -7.70
CA SER A 13 1.74 12.31 -7.67
C SER A 13 1.26 11.92 -6.26
N GLN A 14 2.01 12.28 -5.22
CA GLN A 14 1.66 12.04 -3.81
C GLN A 14 0.41 12.84 -3.38
N ILE A 15 0.30 14.11 -3.80
CA ILE A 15 -0.84 14.99 -3.49
C ILE A 15 -2.10 14.56 -4.27
N ILE A 16 -1.96 14.18 -5.54
CA ILE A 16 -3.04 13.61 -6.36
C ILE A 16 -3.52 12.29 -5.75
N TYR A 17 -2.60 11.42 -5.30
CA TYR A 17 -2.94 10.18 -4.62
C TYR A 17 -3.75 10.41 -3.34
N TYR A 18 -3.36 11.40 -2.51
CA TYR A 18 -4.05 11.71 -1.26
C TYR A 18 -5.42 12.39 -1.43
N ASN A 19 -5.72 12.99 -2.59
CA ASN A 19 -7.01 13.59 -2.92
C ASN A 19 -7.88 12.72 -3.86
N ARG A 20 -7.46 11.48 -4.18
CA ARG A 20 -8.29 10.59 -5.01
C ARG A 20 -9.54 10.18 -4.24
N VAL A 21 -10.69 10.66 -4.71
CA VAL A 21 -11.95 9.96 -4.49
C VAL A 21 -11.85 8.64 -5.26
N MET A 22 -11.88 7.53 -4.53
CA MET A 22 -11.83 6.19 -5.11
C MET A 22 -13.21 5.82 -5.67
N LEU A 23 -13.26 5.29 -6.89
CA LEU A 23 -14.39 4.55 -7.47
C LEU A 23 -15.02 3.60 -6.44
N SER A 24 -14.19 2.85 -5.70
CA SER A 24 -14.68 1.91 -4.69
C SER A 24 -15.52 2.56 -3.59
N ARG A 25 -15.35 3.87 -3.34
CA ARG A 25 -16.22 4.67 -2.48
C ARG A 25 -17.44 5.19 -3.23
N ARG A 26 -17.26 5.73 -4.44
CA ARG A 26 -18.34 6.31 -5.27
C ARG A 26 -19.45 5.31 -5.57
N ILE A 27 -19.12 4.04 -5.83
CA ILE A 27 -20.11 2.99 -6.12
C ILE A 27 -21.10 2.73 -4.97
N PHE A 28 -20.82 3.22 -3.75
CA PHE A 28 -21.75 3.15 -2.61
C PHE A 28 -22.52 4.45 -2.37
N GLU A 29 -22.08 5.56 -2.99
CA GLU A 29 -22.68 6.89 -2.84
C GLU A 29 -23.61 7.22 -4.01
N THR A 30 -23.39 6.61 -5.19
CA THR A 30 -24.18 6.79 -6.41
C THR A 30 -24.34 5.48 -7.19
N GLU A 31 -25.14 5.52 -8.26
CA GLU A 31 -25.34 4.39 -9.17
C GLU A 31 -24.03 3.95 -9.82
N PHE A 32 -23.84 2.64 -9.99
CA PHE A 32 -22.57 2.09 -10.50
C PHE A 32 -22.17 2.67 -11.86
N ALA A 33 -23.15 2.88 -12.75
CA ALA A 33 -22.92 3.44 -14.08
C ALA A 33 -22.37 4.87 -14.01
N GLU A 34 -22.92 5.69 -13.12
CA GLU A 34 -22.47 7.07 -12.89
C GLU A 34 -21.06 7.09 -12.30
N ALA A 35 -20.84 6.35 -11.21
CA ALA A 35 -19.53 6.23 -10.58
C ALA A 35 -18.45 5.74 -11.56
N LEU A 36 -18.80 4.78 -12.44
CA LEU A 36 -17.88 4.26 -13.44
C LEU A 36 -17.57 5.27 -14.55
N GLN A 37 -18.59 6.00 -15.05
CA GLN A 37 -18.36 7.03 -16.07
C GLN A 37 -17.47 8.14 -15.55
N GLU A 38 -17.74 8.65 -14.35
CA GLU A 38 -16.93 9.70 -13.75
C GLU A 38 -15.48 9.26 -13.57
N GLU A 39 -15.24 8.01 -13.16
CA GLU A 39 -13.89 7.50 -12.98
C GLU A 39 -13.16 7.31 -14.33
N LEU A 40 -13.88 6.89 -15.39
CA LEU A 40 -13.34 6.83 -16.75
C LEU A 40 -12.94 8.21 -17.25
N ASP A 41 -13.82 9.21 -17.08
CA ASP A 41 -13.56 10.60 -17.45
C ASP A 41 -12.39 11.18 -16.65
N ARG A 42 -12.33 10.89 -15.34
CA ARG A 42 -11.25 11.33 -14.45
C ARG A 42 -9.89 10.74 -14.82
N GLN A 43 -9.86 9.53 -15.37
CA GLN A 43 -8.63 8.86 -15.81
C GLN A 43 -8.30 9.10 -17.29
N ASP A 44 -9.11 9.90 -18.01
CA ASP A 44 -9.00 10.09 -19.47
C ASP A 44 -8.93 8.73 -20.21
N MET A 45 -9.78 7.79 -19.80
CA MET A 45 -9.77 6.41 -20.29
C MET A 45 -11.11 6.03 -20.89
N THR A 46 -11.07 5.35 -22.02
CA THR A 46 -12.27 4.86 -22.69
C THR A 46 -12.78 3.56 -22.05
N ALA A 47 -14.07 3.28 -22.24
CA ALA A 47 -14.66 1.99 -21.89
C ALA A 47 -13.93 0.82 -22.60
N ARG A 48 -13.43 1.02 -23.82
CA ARG A 48 -12.71 -0.05 -24.52
C ARG A 48 -11.39 -0.38 -23.82
N GLU A 49 -10.62 0.62 -23.43
CA GLU A 49 -9.35 0.43 -22.71
C GLU A 49 -9.57 -0.24 -21.35
N LEU A 50 -10.62 0.14 -20.62
CA LEU A 50 -10.98 -0.54 -19.38
C LEU A 50 -11.39 -2.00 -19.61
N ALA A 51 -12.12 -2.29 -20.69
CA ALA A 51 -12.55 -3.65 -21.02
C ALA A 51 -11.34 -4.56 -21.23
N ASP A 52 -10.34 -4.06 -21.96
CA ASP A 52 -9.07 -4.75 -22.19
C ASP A 52 -8.28 -4.91 -20.89
N LEU A 53 -8.16 -3.83 -20.09
CA LEU A 53 -7.43 -3.84 -18.81
C LEU A 53 -8.03 -4.78 -17.76
N ALA A 54 -9.36 -4.83 -17.66
CA ALA A 54 -10.09 -5.63 -16.67
C ALA A 54 -10.38 -7.07 -17.14
N GLY A 55 -10.08 -7.41 -18.40
CA GLY A 55 -10.43 -8.70 -18.98
C GLY A 55 -11.94 -8.94 -18.97
N ILE A 56 -12.70 -7.94 -19.41
CA ILE A 56 -14.17 -7.93 -19.51
C ILE A 56 -14.54 -7.68 -20.97
N PRO A 57 -15.51 -8.43 -21.56
CA PRO A 57 -15.94 -8.15 -22.92
C PRO A 57 -16.42 -6.69 -23.10
N PRO A 58 -16.00 -5.97 -24.15
CA PRO A 58 -16.39 -4.57 -24.35
C PRO A 58 -17.90 -4.36 -24.34
N ALA A 59 -18.66 -5.28 -24.94
CA ALA A 59 -20.13 -5.24 -24.92
C ALA A 59 -20.73 -5.28 -23.51
N THR A 60 -20.09 -6.00 -22.58
CA THR A 60 -20.50 -6.01 -21.17
C THR A 60 -20.22 -4.66 -20.54
N LEU A 61 -19.02 -4.10 -20.75
CA LEU A 61 -18.66 -2.83 -20.15
C LEU A 61 -19.51 -1.67 -20.67
N TYR A 62 -19.85 -1.63 -21.97
CA TYR A 62 -20.78 -0.64 -22.52
C TYR A 62 -22.19 -0.73 -21.93
N LYS A 63 -22.67 -1.93 -21.58
CA LYS A 63 -23.97 -2.09 -20.88
C LYS A 63 -23.90 -1.53 -19.45
N LEU A 64 -22.76 -1.70 -18.78
CA LEU A 64 -22.54 -1.19 -17.43
C LEU A 64 -22.45 0.33 -17.42
N THR A 65 -21.61 0.91 -18.29
CA THR A 65 -21.48 2.38 -18.37
C THR A 65 -22.76 3.05 -18.82
N SER A 66 -23.62 2.40 -19.62
CA SER A 66 -24.93 2.95 -20.00
C SER A 66 -26.05 2.68 -18.98
N GLY A 67 -25.76 2.07 -17.82
CA GLY A 67 -26.76 1.78 -16.79
C GLY A 67 -27.82 0.75 -17.21
N LYS A 68 -27.59 -0.01 -18.28
CA LYS A 68 -28.54 -0.99 -18.82
C LYS A 68 -28.56 -2.29 -18.02
N THR A 69 -27.56 -2.52 -17.18
CA THR A 69 -27.46 -3.71 -16.32
C THR A 69 -26.62 -3.39 -15.10
N ASP A 70 -26.95 -4.02 -13.98
CA ASP A 70 -26.09 -4.01 -12.81
C ASP A 70 -24.92 -4.99 -12.98
N PRO A 71 -23.73 -4.64 -12.46
CA PRO A 71 -22.61 -5.55 -12.46
C PRO A 71 -22.81 -6.65 -11.42
N ARG A 72 -22.32 -7.86 -11.75
CA ARG A 72 -22.08 -8.87 -10.72
C ARG A 72 -20.93 -8.40 -9.83
N LEU A 73 -20.93 -8.82 -8.57
CA LEU A 73 -19.83 -8.51 -7.64
C LEU A 73 -18.45 -8.93 -8.17
N SER A 74 -18.35 -10.02 -8.92
CA SER A 74 -17.10 -10.43 -9.59
C SER A 74 -16.63 -9.42 -10.64
N THR A 75 -17.56 -8.80 -11.37
CA THR A 75 -17.28 -7.75 -12.36
C THR A 75 -16.85 -6.45 -11.66
N VAL A 76 -17.53 -6.08 -10.57
CA VAL A 76 -17.12 -4.93 -9.74
C VAL A 76 -15.67 -5.11 -9.28
N ARG A 77 -15.30 -6.29 -8.75
CA ARG A 77 -13.91 -6.55 -8.32
C ARG A 77 -12.90 -6.41 -9.46
N LYS A 78 -13.20 -6.93 -10.65
CA LYS A 78 -12.33 -6.80 -11.83
C LYS A 78 -12.11 -5.33 -12.21
N ILE A 79 -13.20 -4.56 -12.27
CA ILE A 79 -13.17 -3.14 -12.64
C ILE A 79 -12.41 -2.32 -11.58
N VAL A 80 -12.73 -2.51 -10.30
CA VAL A 80 -12.05 -1.83 -9.20
C VAL A 80 -10.56 -2.17 -9.19
N ASN A 81 -10.16 -3.44 -9.34
CA ASN A 81 -8.73 -3.79 -9.38
C ASN A 81 -7.99 -3.23 -10.60
N ALA A 82 -8.70 -2.99 -11.71
CA ALA A 82 -8.14 -2.40 -12.93
C ALA A 82 -7.95 -0.88 -12.80
N LEU A 83 -8.93 -0.17 -12.23
CA LEU A 83 -8.95 1.29 -12.09
C LEU A 83 -8.25 1.79 -10.82
N GLU A 84 -8.31 0.98 -9.79
CA GLU A 84 -7.66 1.13 -8.50
C GLU A 84 -6.78 -0.09 -8.25
N PRO A 85 -5.73 -0.29 -9.05
CA PRO A 85 -4.73 -1.27 -8.70
C PRO A 85 -4.24 -0.87 -7.31
N ARG A 86 -4.48 -1.74 -6.33
CA ARG A 86 -3.82 -1.60 -5.02
C ARG A 86 -2.35 -1.62 -5.34
N GLU A 87 -1.70 -0.46 -5.35
CA GLU A 87 -0.25 -0.39 -5.41
C GLU A 87 0.26 -0.92 -4.07
N LYS A 88 0.24 -2.25 -3.94
CA LYS A 88 1.10 -2.90 -2.98
C LYS A 88 2.52 -2.78 -3.51
N SER A 89 3.13 -1.62 -3.28
CA SER A 89 4.39 -1.22 -3.88
C SER A 89 5.57 -1.31 -2.91
N PHE A 90 5.30 -1.53 -1.62
CA PHE A 90 6.33 -1.49 -0.59
C PHE A 90 6.16 -2.54 0.51
N ILE A 91 7.26 -2.87 1.16
CA ILE A 91 7.29 -3.61 2.43
C ILE A 91 7.46 -2.58 3.54
N ALA A 92 6.62 -2.65 4.56
CA ALA A 92 6.68 -1.76 5.71
C ALA A 92 7.65 -2.31 6.75
N ALA A 93 8.51 -1.46 7.30
CA ALA A 93 9.37 -1.79 8.44
C ALA A 93 8.96 -0.92 9.64
N ILE A 94 8.49 -1.55 10.71
CA ILE A 94 8.11 -0.87 11.95
C ILE A 94 9.21 -1.11 12.98
N ALA A 95 9.90 -0.05 13.36
CA ALA A 95 11.04 -0.11 14.28
C ALA A 95 11.28 1.25 14.94
N ALA A 96 12.19 1.29 15.91
CA ALA A 96 12.67 2.55 16.46
C ALA A 96 13.34 3.41 15.38
N ARG A 97 13.26 4.73 15.52
CA ARG A 97 13.73 5.69 14.49
C ARG A 97 15.17 5.44 14.04
N PHE A 98 16.09 5.19 14.98
CA PHE A 98 17.50 4.97 14.67
C PHE A 98 17.75 3.75 13.76
N LEU A 99 16.91 2.70 13.85
CA LEU A 99 17.00 1.54 12.95
C LEU A 99 16.47 1.86 11.55
N LEU A 100 15.51 2.78 11.45
CA LEU A 100 14.90 3.18 10.19
C LEU A 100 15.76 4.20 9.42
N ASP A 101 16.51 5.04 10.12
CA ASP A 101 17.44 6.00 9.50
C ASP A 101 18.50 5.26 8.66
N GLU A 102 18.89 4.05 9.07
CA GLU A 102 19.76 3.17 8.27
C GLU A 102 19.05 2.58 7.03
N LEU A 103 17.72 2.52 7.03
CA LEU A 103 16.90 1.91 5.98
C LEU A 103 16.31 2.91 4.97
N ASP A 104 16.43 4.22 5.23
CA ASP A 104 15.58 5.20 4.58
C ASP A 104 15.77 5.25 3.04
N ASN A 105 14.66 5.16 2.30
CA ASN A 105 14.56 5.10 0.83
C ASN A 105 15.33 3.96 0.13
N ARG A 106 15.50 2.80 0.76
CA ARG A 106 16.10 1.65 0.10
C ARG A 106 15.07 0.85 -0.70
N ASP A 107 15.44 0.53 -1.92
CA ASP A 107 14.85 -0.58 -2.64
C ASP A 107 15.71 -1.82 -2.42
N ILE A 108 15.08 -2.93 -2.02
CA ILE A 108 15.74 -4.23 -1.84
C ILE A 108 15.38 -5.12 -3.03
N THR A 109 16.37 -5.82 -3.57
CA THR A 109 16.14 -6.82 -4.62
C THR A 109 16.09 -8.20 -3.98
N VAL A 110 14.98 -8.92 -4.16
CA VAL A 110 14.82 -10.31 -3.71
C VAL A 110 14.48 -11.14 -4.95
N GLY A 111 15.39 -12.04 -5.33
CA GLY A 111 15.33 -12.73 -6.62
C GLY A 111 15.37 -11.74 -7.77
N ASN A 112 14.37 -11.80 -8.67
CA ASN A 112 14.26 -10.91 -9.83
C ASN A 112 13.29 -9.75 -9.61
N ARG A 113 12.84 -9.51 -8.37
CA ARG A 113 11.90 -8.43 -8.04
C ARG A 113 12.53 -7.42 -7.11
N LYS A 114 12.20 -6.15 -7.37
CA LYS A 114 12.64 -5.01 -6.58
C LYS A 114 11.48 -4.54 -5.70
N TYR A 115 11.75 -4.39 -4.40
CA TYR A 115 10.78 -4.04 -3.38
C TYR A 115 11.19 -2.72 -2.74
N ARG A 116 10.30 -1.74 -2.74
CA ARG A 116 10.52 -0.50 -1.99
C ARG A 116 10.32 -0.76 -0.51
N ILE A 117 11.19 -0.23 0.35
CA ILE A 117 11.01 -0.30 1.80
C ILE A 117 10.49 1.05 2.31
N ARG A 118 9.56 1.03 3.26
CA ARG A 118 9.06 2.22 3.95
C ARG A 118 9.12 2.02 5.46
N GLY A 119 9.83 2.91 6.15
CA GLY A 119 9.93 2.91 7.61
C GLY A 119 8.72 3.57 8.26
N TYR A 120 8.26 3.00 9.37
CA TYR A 120 7.28 3.59 10.28
C TYR A 120 7.87 3.55 11.69
N SER A 121 8.22 4.70 12.24
CA SER A 121 8.78 4.77 13.59
C SER A 121 7.72 4.43 14.63
N ALA A 122 8.06 3.57 15.59
CA ALA A 122 7.24 3.30 16.76
C ALA A 122 8.14 3.03 17.96
N ASP A 123 7.93 3.76 19.05
CA ASP A 123 8.67 3.63 20.30
C ASP A 123 7.84 2.98 21.43
N SER A 124 6.57 2.67 21.14
CA SER A 124 5.65 1.98 22.05
C SER A 124 4.81 0.91 21.35
N LEU A 125 4.13 0.08 22.14
CA LEU A 125 3.17 -0.92 21.63
C LEU A 125 2.02 -0.24 20.88
N GLU A 126 1.45 0.81 21.45
CA GLU A 126 0.33 1.57 20.89
C GLU A 126 0.72 2.19 19.54
N GLU A 127 1.90 2.81 19.47
CA GLU A 127 2.42 3.38 18.23
C GLU A 127 2.65 2.29 17.18
N CYS A 128 3.14 1.12 17.57
CA CYS A 128 3.32 -0.01 16.64
C CYS A 128 1.99 -0.49 16.06
N ILE A 129 0.93 -0.57 16.87
CA ILE A 129 -0.41 -0.96 16.42
C ILE A 129 -0.93 0.06 15.40
N ILE A 130 -0.81 1.36 15.70
CA ILE A 130 -1.23 2.43 14.78
C ILE A 130 -0.43 2.36 13.48
N ALA A 131 0.89 2.20 13.57
CA ALA A 131 1.79 2.08 12.42
C ALA A 131 1.44 0.85 11.55
N ALA A 132 1.13 -0.29 12.16
CA ALA A 132 0.76 -1.50 11.45
C ALA A 132 -0.55 -1.33 10.65
N VAL A 133 -1.61 -0.83 11.30
CA VAL A 133 -2.89 -0.58 10.62
C VAL A 133 -2.73 0.46 9.51
N ARG A 134 -1.93 1.50 9.75
CA ARG A 134 -1.63 2.52 8.74
C ARG A 134 -0.90 1.94 7.55
N ALA A 135 0.16 1.15 7.78
CA ALA A 135 0.92 0.50 6.72
C ALA A 135 0.05 -0.43 5.87
N ASP A 136 -0.84 -1.21 6.51
CA ASP A 136 -1.75 -2.11 5.81
C ASP A 136 -2.75 -1.35 4.93
N LYS A 137 -3.36 -0.29 5.47
CA LYS A 137 -4.27 0.61 4.73
C LYS A 137 -3.59 1.38 3.59
N GLU A 138 -2.32 1.74 3.77
CA GLU A 138 -1.50 2.37 2.73
C GLU A 138 -1.05 1.37 1.64
N GLY A 139 -1.37 0.08 1.80
CA GLY A 139 -1.12 -0.94 0.80
C GLY A 139 0.19 -1.71 1.00
N ALA A 140 0.65 -1.94 2.23
CA ALA A 140 1.85 -2.77 2.41
C ALA A 140 1.71 -4.17 1.76
N LEU A 141 2.77 -4.62 1.08
CA LEU A 141 2.93 -6.01 0.63
C LEU A 141 3.12 -6.97 1.80
N GLY A 142 3.71 -6.46 2.88
CA GLY A 142 3.93 -7.13 4.14
C GLY A 142 4.57 -6.18 5.14
N ILE A 143 4.52 -6.56 6.42
CA ILE A 143 5.04 -5.77 7.55
C ILE A 143 6.18 -6.54 8.22
N ILE A 144 7.26 -5.83 8.54
CA ILE A 144 8.35 -6.30 9.38
C ILE A 144 8.24 -5.57 10.73
N CYS A 145 8.24 -6.30 11.84
CA CYS A 145 8.22 -5.71 13.19
C CYS A 145 9.03 -6.51 14.21
N ALA A 146 9.09 -6.02 15.46
CA ALA A 146 9.77 -6.71 16.55
C ALA A 146 9.08 -8.04 16.90
N PRO A 147 9.83 -9.09 17.31
CA PRO A 147 9.29 -10.44 17.54
C PRO A 147 8.10 -10.50 18.49
N ILE A 148 8.13 -9.72 19.58
CA ILE A 148 7.08 -9.71 20.60
C ILE A 148 5.75 -9.14 20.07
N LEU A 149 5.81 -8.29 19.04
CA LEU A 149 4.66 -7.57 18.50
C LEU A 149 3.95 -8.35 17.38
N ALA A 150 4.65 -9.28 16.73
CA ALA A 150 4.12 -9.98 15.56
C ALA A 150 2.77 -10.70 15.80
N PRO A 151 2.56 -11.46 16.90
CA PRO A 151 1.27 -12.13 17.13
C PRO A 151 0.08 -11.19 17.31
N ILE A 152 0.34 -9.93 17.71
CA ILE A 152 -0.67 -8.88 17.84
C ILE A 152 -0.93 -8.29 16.46
N VAL A 153 0.14 -7.93 15.73
CA VAL A 153 0.06 -7.32 14.41
C VAL A 153 -0.64 -8.25 13.40
N GLU A 154 -0.31 -9.54 13.40
CA GLU A 154 -0.95 -10.55 12.53
C GLU A 154 -2.47 -10.65 12.70
N LYS A 155 -3.00 -10.27 13.87
CA LYS A 155 -4.45 -10.30 14.14
C LYS A 155 -5.20 -9.08 13.63
N ILE A 156 -4.50 -8.00 13.28
CA ILE A 156 -5.11 -6.69 12.99
C ILE A 156 -4.82 -6.18 11.57
N VAL A 157 -4.00 -6.89 10.79
CA VAL A 157 -3.65 -6.53 9.41
C VAL A 157 -3.95 -7.67 8.44
N ASP A 158 -4.23 -7.34 7.18
CA ASP A 158 -4.50 -8.33 6.13
C ASP A 158 -3.23 -8.80 5.40
N CYS A 159 -2.15 -8.01 5.44
CA CYS A 159 -0.87 -8.35 4.80
C CYS A 159 0.00 -9.30 5.66
N PRO A 160 0.90 -10.10 5.05
CA PRO A 160 1.80 -10.98 5.79
C PRO A 160 2.75 -10.21 6.72
N VAL A 161 3.06 -10.80 7.87
CA VAL A 161 3.94 -10.22 8.88
C VAL A 161 5.21 -11.07 9.02
N ALA A 162 6.36 -10.42 9.18
CA ALA A 162 7.65 -11.05 9.45
C ALA A 162 8.34 -10.37 10.64
N ILE A 163 9.21 -11.11 11.33
CA ILE A 163 9.92 -10.61 12.50
C ILE A 163 11.36 -10.21 12.20
N ILE A 164 11.82 -9.14 12.84
CA ILE A 164 13.25 -8.80 12.91
C ILE A 164 13.91 -9.78 13.90
N LYS A 165 14.87 -10.58 13.44
CA LYS A 165 15.66 -11.46 14.32
C LYS A 165 16.96 -10.76 14.72
N PRO A 166 17.16 -10.37 15.99
CA PRO A 166 18.42 -9.80 16.43
C PRO A 166 19.54 -10.85 16.37
N HIS A 167 20.74 -10.41 16.01
CA HIS A 167 21.93 -11.28 16.05
C HIS A 167 22.43 -11.40 17.49
N GLN A 168 23.10 -12.52 17.82
CA GLN A 168 23.67 -12.75 19.15
C GLN A 168 24.59 -11.61 19.60
N LYS A 169 25.37 -11.03 18.67
CA LYS A 169 26.24 -9.88 18.93
C LYS A 169 25.48 -8.68 19.50
N THR A 170 24.31 -8.36 18.95
CA THR A 170 23.46 -7.24 19.40
C THR A 170 23.05 -7.42 20.86
N LEU A 171 22.76 -8.66 21.28
CA LEU A 171 22.42 -8.95 22.67
C LEU A 171 23.64 -8.80 23.60
N ILE A 172 24.81 -9.27 23.16
CA ILE A 172 26.06 -9.13 23.93
C ILE A 172 26.40 -7.65 24.14
N GLU A 173 26.33 -6.82 23.09
CA GLU A 173 26.59 -5.37 23.17
C GLU A 173 25.64 -4.67 24.16
N ALA A 174 24.38 -5.11 24.23
CA ALA A 174 23.42 -4.62 25.22
C ALA A 174 23.79 -5.03 26.65
N ILE A 175 24.21 -6.29 26.86
CA ILE A 175 24.68 -6.80 28.16
C ILE A 175 25.90 -6.00 28.63
N GLU A 176 26.91 -5.81 27.78
CA GLU A 176 28.10 -5.02 28.09
C GLU A 176 27.77 -3.57 28.48
N THR A 177 26.77 -3.00 27.81
CA THR A 177 26.32 -1.63 28.10
C THR A 177 25.72 -1.50 29.50
N ILE A 178 24.98 -2.50 29.97
CA ILE A 178 24.49 -2.54 31.36
C ILE A 178 25.61 -2.91 32.33
N ALA A 179 26.48 -3.85 31.98
CA ALA A 179 27.60 -4.28 32.82
C ALA A 179 28.55 -3.13 33.18
N ARG A 180 28.72 -2.13 32.31
CA ARG A 180 29.51 -0.91 32.59
C ARG A 180 28.84 0.07 33.56
N ARG A 181 27.54 -0.08 33.84
CA ARG A 181 26.73 0.84 34.66
C ARG A 181 26.37 0.26 36.03
N VAL A 182 26.63 -1.02 36.25
CA VAL A 182 26.39 -1.74 37.51
C VAL A 182 27.70 -1.98 38.26
#